data_AF-A0A0S7EVB6-F1
#
_entry.id   AF-A0A0S7EVB6-F1
#
_cell.length_a   1.000
_cell.length_b   1.000
_cell.length_c   1.000
_cell.angle_alpha   90.00
_cell.angle_beta   90.00
_cell.angle_gamma   90.00
#
_symmetry.space_group_name_H-M   'P 1'
#
loop_
_entity.id
_entity.type
_entity.pdbx_description
1 polymer ?
#
loop_
_entity_poly.entity_id
_entity_poly.type
_entity_poly.pdbx_seq_one_letter_code
_entity_poly.pdbx_strand_id
1 'polypeptide(L)'
;MYEVLHEDRSEVLGKELQRYWDQEVQKAAKEMRTPGLTKVIIQCYWKSYGMLGLFTLVEESIRVIQPVFLGEVIQYFENYNPDDRNSLNKTLGYAAGLSACTFCLAVIHHLYFYHVLRAGMKIRVAMCHMIYRKALCLSSSAMGKTTTGQIVNLLSNDVNKFDEV
;
A
#
# COMPACT_ATOMS: atom_id res chain seq x y z
N MET A 1 14.70 19.87 9.84
CA MET A 1 14.32 18.59 9.22
C MET A 1 14.71 17.49 10.20
N TYR A 2 13.79 16.58 10.55
CA TYR A 2 14.07 15.49 11.50
C TYR A 2 14.72 14.30 10.81
N GLU A 3 15.47 13.51 11.56
CA GLU A 3 16.06 12.26 11.05
C GLU A 3 14.96 11.20 10.79
N VAL A 4 15.15 10.38 9.76
CA VAL A 4 14.21 9.31 9.43
C VAL A 4 14.23 8.20 10.48
N LEU A 5 13.08 7.54 10.65
CA LEU A 5 12.97 6.34 11.48
C LEU A 5 13.99 5.28 11.02
N HIS A 6 14.56 4.53 11.97
CA HIS A 6 15.55 3.50 11.67
C HIS A 6 15.03 2.47 10.66
N GLU A 7 13.75 2.10 10.76
CA GLU A 7 13.07 1.19 9.83
C GLU A 7 12.87 1.74 8.42
N ASP A 8 12.96 3.06 8.23
CA ASP A 8 12.80 3.72 6.93
C ASP A 8 14.16 4.12 6.33
N ARG A 9 15.29 3.73 6.95
CA ARG A 9 16.63 3.99 6.42
C ARG A 9 16.90 3.15 5.17
N SER A 10 17.55 3.76 4.17
CA SER A 10 17.91 3.10 2.92
C SER A 10 18.81 1.89 3.09
N GLU A 11 19.73 1.92 4.06
CA GLU A 11 20.62 0.80 4.36
C GLU A 11 19.83 -0.43 4.86
N VAL A 12 18.85 -0.22 5.74
CA VAL A 12 18.03 -1.30 6.29
C VAL A 12 17.16 -1.92 5.20
N LEU A 13 16.37 -1.07 4.53
CA LEU A 13 15.46 -1.50 3.45
C LEU A 13 16.21 -2.14 2.28
N GLY A 14 17.35 -1.56 1.90
CA GLY A 14 18.20 -2.03 0.83
C GLY A 14 18.86 -3.38 1.14
N LYS A 15 19.38 -3.56 2.36
CA LYS A 15 19.95 -4.85 2.81
C LYS A 15 18.90 -5.95 2.90
N GLU A 16 17.69 -5.62 3.35
CA GLU A 16 16.60 -6.59 3.42
C GLU A 16 16.21 -7.12 2.03
N LEU A 17 15.96 -6.23 1.06
CA LEU A 17 15.64 -6.62 -0.31
C LEU A 17 16.78 -7.40 -0.97
N GLN A 18 18.03 -6.96 -0.76
CA GLN A 18 19.22 -7.65 -1.28
C GLN A 18 19.32 -9.08 -0.73
N ARG A 19 19.03 -9.29 0.56
CA ARG A 19 19.05 -10.61 1.18
C ARG A 19 18.05 -11.56 0.52
N TYR A 20 16.82 -11.10 0.26
CA TYR A 20 15.83 -11.92 -0.45
C TYR A 20 16.23 -12.17 -1.92
N TRP A 21 16.84 -11.19 -2.58
CA TRP A 21 17.36 -11.34 -3.93
C TRP A 21 18.46 -12.40 -3.99
N ASP A 22 19.43 -12.36 -3.07
CA ASP A 22 20.54 -13.32 -3.04
C ASP A 22 20.03 -14.75 -2.77
N GLN A 23 19.01 -14.90 -1.93
CA GLN A 23 18.32 -16.19 -1.71
C GLN A 23 17.62 -16.71 -2.97
N GLU A 24 16.91 -15.84 -3.70
CA GLU A 24 16.24 -16.20 -4.95
C GLU A 24 17.24 -16.58 -6.04
N VAL A 25 18.39 -15.88 -6.13
CA VAL A 25 19.48 -16.22 -7.07
C VAL A 25 20.04 -17.61 -6.78
N GLN A 26 20.32 -17.94 -5.51
CA GLN A 26 20.80 -19.27 -5.11
C GLN A 26 19.78 -20.37 -5.41
N LYS A 27 18.49 -20.10 -5.14
CA LYS A 27 17.41 -21.04 -5.44
C LYS A 27 17.23 -21.26 -6.94
N ALA A 28 17.26 -20.17 -7.71
CA ALA A 28 17.14 -20.21 -9.16
C ALA A 28 18.29 -20.98 -9.82
N ALA A 29 19.52 -20.84 -9.30
CA ALA A 29 20.67 -21.60 -9.77
C ALA A 29 20.51 -23.12 -9.54
N LYS A 30 19.97 -23.54 -8.39
CA LYS A 30 19.69 -24.95 -8.09
C LYS A 30 18.59 -25.53 -8.98
N GLU A 31 17.58 -24.72 -9.28
CA GLU A 31 16.41 -25.12 -10.06
C GLU A 31 16.60 -24.90 -11.58
N MET A 32 17.80 -24.53 -12.03
CA MET A 32 18.13 -24.20 -13.43
C MET A 32 17.15 -23.22 -14.08
N ARG A 33 16.65 -22.25 -13.31
CA ARG A 33 15.70 -21.23 -13.78
C ARG A 33 16.30 -19.84 -13.65
N THR A 34 15.64 -18.86 -14.28
CA THR A 34 15.99 -17.45 -14.11
C THR A 34 15.45 -16.91 -12.77
N PRO A 35 16.21 -16.05 -12.06
CA PRO A 35 15.74 -15.41 -10.85
C PRO A 35 14.70 -14.34 -11.17
N GLY A 36 13.61 -14.29 -10.39
CA GLY A 36 12.50 -13.35 -10.60
C GLY A 36 12.46 -12.24 -9.57
N LEU A 37 12.69 -11.00 -9.99
CA LEU A 37 12.69 -9.85 -9.07
C LEU A 37 11.29 -9.54 -8.52
N THR A 38 10.26 -9.64 -9.36
CA THR A 38 8.87 -9.41 -8.95
C THR A 38 8.46 -10.32 -7.79
N LYS A 39 8.89 -11.59 -7.84
CA LYS A 39 8.63 -12.56 -6.77
C LYS A 39 9.32 -12.17 -5.47
N VAL A 40 10.55 -11.68 -5.54
CA VAL A 40 11.32 -11.19 -4.38
C VAL A 40 10.65 -9.98 -3.75
N ILE A 41 10.19 -9.02 -4.55
CA ILE A 41 9.46 -7.84 -4.06
C ILE A 41 8.17 -8.28 -3.37
N ILE A 42 7.38 -9.15 -4.00
CA ILE A 42 6.14 -9.68 -3.40
C ILE A 42 6.47 -10.38 -2.07
N GLN A 43 7.45 -11.27 -2.03
CA GLN A 43 7.82 -12.00 -0.82
C GLN A 43 8.36 -11.09 0.30
N CYS A 44 9.03 -9.99 -0.02
CA CYS A 44 9.52 -9.04 0.96
C CYS A 44 8.38 -8.21 1.58
N TYR A 45 7.42 -7.77 0.75
CA TYR A 45 6.39 -6.81 1.15
C TYR A 45 4.99 -7.40 1.35
N TRP A 46 4.79 -8.72 1.17
CA TRP A 46 3.46 -9.35 1.24
C TRP A 46 2.72 -9.10 2.55
N LYS A 47 3.41 -9.03 3.70
CA LYS A 47 2.77 -8.76 4.99
C LYS A 47 2.16 -7.37 5.04
N SER A 48 2.89 -6.38 4.50
CA SER A 48 2.41 -5.00 4.42
C SER A 48 1.20 -4.92 3.50
N TYR A 49 1.27 -5.56 2.32
CA TYR A 49 0.13 -5.61 1.39
C TYR A 49 -1.06 -6.43 1.92
N GLY A 50 -0.81 -7.48 2.69
CA GLY A 50 -1.87 -8.27 3.34
C GLY A 50 -2.64 -7.45 4.37
N MET A 51 -1.94 -6.64 5.17
CA MET A 51 -2.58 -5.70 6.09
C MET A 51 -3.38 -4.61 5.35
N LEU A 52 -2.84 -4.09 4.25
CA LEU A 52 -3.56 -3.15 3.38
C LEU A 52 -4.86 -3.76 2.83
N GLY A 53 -4.81 -5.02 2.38
CA GLY A 53 -6.00 -5.73 1.90
C GLY A 53 -7.09 -5.85 2.98
N LEU A 54 -6.71 -6.07 4.24
CA LEU A 54 -7.67 -6.08 5.35
C LEU A 54 -8.33 -4.71 5.54
N PHE A 55 -7.57 -3.61 5.46
CA PHE A 55 -8.14 -2.26 5.52
C PHE A 55 -9.13 -2.00 4.39
N THR A 56 -8.78 -2.39 3.16
CA THR A 56 -9.68 -2.27 2.00
C THR A 56 -10.98 -3.06 2.19
N LEU A 57 -10.91 -4.28 2.72
CA LEU A 57 -12.12 -5.08 3.00
C LEU A 57 -13.05 -4.40 4.01
N VAL A 58 -12.49 -3.80 5.06
CA VAL A 58 -13.29 -3.06 6.05
C VAL A 58 -13.90 -1.80 5.42
N GLU A 59 -13.13 -1.05 4.63
CA GLU A 59 -13.59 0.14 3.92
C GLU A 59 -14.78 -0.16 3.01
N GLU A 60 -14.66 -1.17 2.15
CA GLU A 60 -15.73 -1.58 1.24
C GLU A 60 -16.96 -2.11 1.99
N SER A 61 -16.75 -2.82 3.10
CA SER A 61 -17.86 -3.27 3.96
C SER A 61 -18.68 -2.10 4.52
N ILE A 62 -18.00 -1.04 5.01
CA ILE A 62 -18.68 0.17 5.50
C ILE A 62 -19.43 0.87 4.36
N ARG A 63 -18.82 0.96 3.18
CA ARG A 63 -19.43 1.59 2.00
C ARG A 63 -20.71 0.89 1.55
N VAL A 64 -20.78 -0.44 1.71
CA VAL A 64 -21.99 -1.24 1.42
C VAL A 64 -23.06 -1.07 2.51
N ILE A 65 -22.68 -0.87 3.77
CA ILE A 65 -23.63 -0.71 4.90
C ILE A 65 -24.29 0.68 4.91
N GLN A 66 -23.55 1.74 4.54
CA GLN A 66 -24.06 3.12 4.52
C GLN A 66 -25.42 3.30 3.82
N PRO A 67 -25.66 2.79 2.58
CA PRO A 67 -26.95 2.95 1.92
C PRO A 67 -28.11 2.24 2.64
N VAL A 68 -27.85 1.19 3.42
CA VAL A 68 -28.89 0.52 4.22
C VAL A 68 -29.39 1.44 5.32
N PHE A 69 -28.47 2.07 6.08
CA PHE A 69 -28.85 3.06 7.09
C PHE A 69 -29.54 4.27 6.48
N LEU A 70 -29.08 4.73 5.32
CA LEU A 70 -29.73 5.84 4.62
C LEU A 70 -31.16 5.47 4.19
N GLY A 71 -31.37 4.24 3.71
CA GLY A 71 -32.69 3.73 3.31
C GLY A 71 -33.70 3.74 4.47
N GLU A 72 -33.29 3.27 5.65
CA GLU A 72 -34.14 3.30 6.86
C GLU A 72 -34.51 4.73 7.27
N VAL A 73 -33.55 5.68 7.16
CA VAL A 73 -33.81 7.09 7.44
C VAL A 73 -34.81 7.68 6.45
N ILE A 74 -34.68 7.37 5.16
CA ILE A 74 -35.62 7.82 4.12
C ILE A 74 -37.03 7.25 4.39
N GLN A 75 -37.13 5.94 4.69
CA GLN A 75 -38.40 5.27 4.94
C GLN A 75 -39.15 5.86 6.14
N TYR A 76 -38.43 6.30 7.17
CA TYR A 76 -39.02 7.03 8.30
C TYR A 76 -39.69 8.33 7.87
N PHE A 77 -39.03 9.12 7.00
CA PHE A 77 -39.58 10.37 6.51
C PHE A 77 -40.77 10.17 5.57
N GLU A 78 -40.78 9.10 4.77
CA GLU A 78 -41.92 8.75 3.91
C GLU A 78 -43.16 8.35 4.71
N ASN A 79 -42.98 7.64 5.84
CA ASN A 79 -44.08 7.15 6.69
C ASN A 79 -44.18 7.92 8.01
N TYR A 80 -43.88 9.22 7.99
CA TYR A 80 -43.79 10.02 9.20
C TYR A 80 -45.12 10.06 9.97
N ASN A 81 -45.08 9.64 11.24
CA ASN A 81 -46.21 9.68 12.15
C ASN A 81 -45.82 10.46 13.41
N PRO A 82 -46.44 11.62 13.70
CA PRO A 82 -46.03 12.51 14.80
C PRO A 82 -46.16 11.90 16.20
N ASP A 83 -47.00 10.87 16.38
CA ASP A 83 -47.20 10.23 17.69
C ASP A 83 -46.25 9.04 17.96
N ASP A 84 -45.47 8.61 16.96
CA ASP A 84 -44.58 7.45 17.10
C ASP A 84 -43.16 7.84 17.56
N ARG A 85 -43.03 8.08 18.86
CA ARG A 85 -41.73 8.33 19.51
C ARG A 85 -40.74 7.18 19.38
N ASN A 86 -41.21 5.95 19.22
CA ASN A 86 -40.34 4.79 19.10
C ASN A 86 -39.64 4.76 17.74
N SER A 87 -40.38 5.09 16.67
CA SER A 87 -39.83 5.23 15.32
C SER A 87 -38.81 6.38 15.25
N LEU A 88 -39.10 7.52 15.89
CA LEU A 88 -38.16 8.65 15.96
C LEU A 88 -36.82 8.26 16.62
N ASN A 89 -36.87 7.56 17.76
CA ASN A 89 -35.65 7.11 18.46
C ASN A 89 -34.83 6.11 17.61
N LYS A 90 -35.49 5.20 16.89
CA LYS A 90 -34.82 4.26 15.98
C LYS A 90 -34.12 4.99 14.83
N THR A 91 -34.80 5.95 14.20
CA THR A 91 -34.24 6.74 13.09
C THR A 91 -33.07 7.60 13.55
N LEU A 92 -33.14 8.20 14.74
CA LEU A 92 -31.98 8.89 15.33
C LEU A 92 -30.80 7.94 15.54
N GLY A 93 -31.06 6.70 15.96
CA GLY A 93 -30.04 5.65 16.05
C GLY A 93 -29.39 5.34 14.70
N TYR A 94 -30.18 5.17 13.64
CA TYR A 94 -29.66 4.96 12.28
C TYR A 94 -28.89 6.17 11.74
N ALA A 95 -29.35 7.40 11.99
CA ALA A 95 -28.65 8.61 11.60
C ALA A 95 -27.31 8.79 12.35
N ALA A 96 -27.27 8.45 13.64
CA ALA A 96 -26.03 8.40 14.41
C ALA A 96 -25.08 7.32 13.88
N GLY A 97 -25.61 6.14 13.55
CA GLY A 97 -24.87 5.05 12.92
C GLY A 97 -24.27 5.45 11.57
N LEU A 98 -25.05 6.11 10.71
CA LEU A 98 -24.60 6.63 9.42
C LEU A 98 -23.46 7.65 9.61
N SER A 99 -23.61 8.56 10.57
CA SER A 99 -22.58 9.57 10.89
C SER A 99 -21.29 8.91 11.38
N ALA A 100 -21.40 7.91 12.26
CA ALA A 100 -20.28 7.12 12.75
C ALA A 100 -19.60 6.33 11.61
N CYS A 101 -20.36 5.69 10.73
CA CYS A 101 -19.83 4.99 9.55
C CYS A 101 -19.02 5.93 8.65
N THR A 102 -19.55 7.12 8.36
CA THR A 102 -18.84 8.12 7.54
C THR A 102 -17.53 8.58 8.19
N PHE A 103 -17.55 8.83 9.50
CA PHE A 103 -16.33 9.19 10.23
C PHE A 103 -15.30 8.04 10.22
N CYS A 104 -15.72 6.81 10.52
CA CYS A 104 -14.86 5.63 10.47
C CYS A 104 -14.27 5.42 9.09
N LEU A 105 -15.08 5.58 8.03
CA LEU A 105 -14.63 5.48 6.65
C LEU A 105 -13.51 6.49 6.37
N ALA A 106 -13.69 7.75 6.75
CA ALA A 106 -12.69 8.79 6.55
C ALA A 106 -11.35 8.47 7.27
N VAL A 107 -11.43 8.00 8.51
CA VAL A 107 -10.24 7.62 9.30
C VAL A 107 -9.52 6.42 8.67
N ILE A 108 -10.26 5.36 8.32
CA ILE A 108 -9.70 4.14 7.70
C ILE A 108 -9.06 4.48 6.36
N HIS A 109 -9.74 5.28 5.54
CA HIS A 109 -9.24 5.70 4.23
C HIS A 109 -7.91 6.47 4.35
N HIS A 110 -7.79 7.39 5.32
CA HIS A 110 -6.55 8.11 5.57
C HIS A 110 -5.42 7.19 6.06
N LEU A 111 -5.71 6.25 6.96
CA LEU A 111 -4.74 5.26 7.42
C LEU A 111 -4.28 4.36 6.28
N TYR A 112 -5.20 3.88 5.46
CA TYR A 112 -4.91 3.10 4.26
C TYR A 112 -3.97 3.88 3.33
N PHE A 113 -4.32 5.11 2.97
CA PHE A 113 -3.51 5.93 2.08
C PHE A 113 -2.10 6.17 2.63
N TYR A 114 -1.98 6.47 3.92
CA TYR A 114 -0.68 6.61 4.59
C TYR A 114 0.16 5.32 4.48
N HIS A 115 -0.44 4.16 4.76
CA HIS A 115 0.26 2.88 4.71
C HIS A 115 0.66 2.48 3.27
N VAL A 116 -0.18 2.74 2.26
CA VAL A 116 0.15 2.49 0.85
C VAL A 116 1.33 3.35 0.42
N LEU A 117 1.27 4.66 0.66
CA LEU A 117 2.35 5.58 0.31
C LEU A 117 3.66 5.19 1.00
N ARG A 118 3.60 4.85 2.29
CA ARG A 118 4.77 4.41 3.04
C ARG A 118 5.35 3.11 2.49
N ALA A 119 4.52 2.16 2.08
CA ALA A 119 4.97 0.92 1.47
C ALA A 119 5.63 1.16 0.11
N GLY A 120 5.04 2.02 -0.75
CA GLY A 120 5.63 2.46 -2.01
C GLY A 120 7.01 3.07 -1.80
N MET A 121 7.12 4.02 -0.86
CA MET A 121 8.38 4.68 -0.51
C MET A 121 9.46 3.68 -0.11
N LYS A 122 9.11 2.68 0.73
CA LYS A 122 10.05 1.63 1.15
C LYS A 122 10.56 0.82 -0.03
N ILE A 123 9.67 0.41 -0.94
CA ILE A 123 10.03 -0.31 -2.17
C ILE A 123 10.96 0.52 -3.03
N ARG A 124 10.62 1.80 -3.26
CA ARG A 124 11.44 2.71 -4.06
C ARG A 124 12.85 2.85 -3.49
N VAL A 125 12.97 3.13 -2.20
CA VAL A 125 14.26 3.30 -1.53
C VAL A 125 15.10 2.01 -1.62
N ALA A 126 14.49 0.85 -1.37
CA ALA A 126 15.18 -0.44 -1.47
C ALA A 126 15.67 -0.74 -2.90
N MET A 127 14.82 -0.45 -3.90
CA MET A 127 15.15 -0.61 -5.32
C MET A 127 16.29 0.31 -5.75
N CYS A 128 16.24 1.59 -5.38
CA CYS A 128 17.32 2.55 -5.63
C CYS A 128 18.64 2.07 -5.04
N HIS A 129 18.64 1.60 -3.78
CA HIS A 129 19.84 1.05 -3.14
C HIS A 129 20.42 -0.14 -3.94
N MET A 130 19.57 -1.09 -4.34
CA MET A 130 20.01 -2.28 -5.08
C MET A 130 20.53 -1.94 -6.49
N ILE A 131 19.85 -1.04 -7.22
CA ILE A 131 20.29 -0.56 -8.54
C ILE A 131 21.63 0.15 -8.42
N TYR A 132 21.78 1.06 -7.44
CA TYR A 132 23.02 1.79 -7.21
C TYR A 132 24.19 0.85 -6.88
N ARG A 133 23.98 -0.11 -5.98
CA ARG A 133 25.00 -1.13 -5.65
C ARG A 133 25.38 -1.95 -6.88
N LYS A 134 24.41 -2.34 -7.70
CA LYS A 134 24.68 -3.08 -8.94
C LYS A 134 25.47 -2.24 -9.94
N ALA A 135 25.10 -0.98 -10.12
CA ALA A 135 25.75 -0.05 -11.04
C ALA A 135 27.24 0.14 -10.69
N LEU A 136 27.57 0.28 -9.39
CA LEU A 136 28.95 0.39 -8.92
C LEU A 136 29.80 -0.88 -9.14
N CYS A 137 29.16 -2.05 -9.31
CA CYS A 137 29.84 -3.33 -9.51
C CYS A 137 29.81 -3.81 -10.97
N LEU A 138 29.30 -3.02 -11.91
CA LEU A 138 29.29 -3.39 -13.34
C LEU A 138 30.69 -3.28 -13.93
N SER A 139 31.11 -4.30 -14.67
CA SER A 139 32.36 -4.27 -15.43
C SER A 139 32.26 -3.31 -16.62
N SER A 140 33.38 -2.77 -17.08
CA SER A 140 33.44 -1.83 -18.22
C SER A 140 32.79 -2.39 -19.49
N SER A 141 32.85 -3.71 -19.73
CA SER A 141 32.20 -4.39 -20.85
C SER A 141 30.66 -4.44 -20.73
N ALA A 142 30.12 -4.49 -19.51
CA ALA A 142 28.68 -4.41 -19.26
C ALA A 142 28.18 -2.95 -19.31
N MET A 143 29.02 -2.00 -18.89
CA MET A 143 28.77 -0.55 -19.01
C MET A 143 28.58 -0.09 -20.46
N GLY A 144 29.24 -0.77 -21.42
CA GLY A 144 29.04 -0.51 -22.85
C GLY A 144 27.65 -0.89 -23.38
N LYS A 145 26.89 -1.74 -22.67
CA LYS A 145 25.52 -2.15 -23.03
C LYS A 145 24.43 -1.36 -22.30
N THR A 146 24.77 -0.64 -21.23
CA THR A 146 23.84 0.16 -20.42
C THR A 146 24.42 1.54 -20.18
N THR A 147 23.84 2.56 -20.80
CA THR A 147 24.35 3.93 -20.67
C THR A 147 24.04 4.50 -19.29
N THR A 148 24.87 5.41 -18.79
CA THR A 148 24.60 6.17 -17.56
C THR A 148 23.22 6.83 -17.59
N GLY A 149 22.77 7.30 -18.76
CA GLY A 149 21.44 7.87 -18.95
C GLY A 149 20.30 6.88 -18.71
N GLN A 150 20.46 5.61 -19.08
CA GLN A 150 19.46 4.57 -18.80
C GLN A 150 19.36 4.27 -17.30
N ILE A 151 20.48 4.26 -16.57
CA ILE A 151 20.49 4.06 -15.11
C ILE A 151 19.82 5.24 -14.41
N VAL A 152 20.09 6.46 -14.85
CA VAL A 152 19.43 7.67 -14.32
C VAL A 152 17.93 7.61 -14.58
N ASN A 153 17.51 7.25 -15.80
CA ASN A 153 16.09 7.12 -16.14
C ASN A 153 15.38 6.07 -15.27
N LEU A 154 16.02 4.91 -15.05
CA LEU A 154 15.49 3.88 -14.15
C LEU A 154 15.26 4.45 -12.74
N LEU A 155 16.25 5.13 -12.17
CA LEU A 155 16.17 5.69 -10.82
C LEU A 155 15.19 6.87 -10.71
N SER A 156 15.01 7.66 -11.77
CA SER A 156 14.19 8.88 -11.76
C SER A 156 12.76 8.69 -12.23
N ASN A 157 12.49 7.72 -13.12
CA ASN A 157 11.16 7.49 -13.67
C ASN A 157 10.60 6.14 -13.20
N ASP A 158 11.31 5.04 -13.47
CA ASP A 158 10.76 3.69 -13.26
C ASP A 158 10.53 3.38 -11.78
N VAL A 159 11.48 3.72 -10.90
CA VAL A 159 11.31 3.46 -9.46
C VAL A 159 10.32 4.44 -8.81
N ASN A 160 10.18 5.66 -9.34
CA ASN A 160 9.21 6.61 -8.82
C ASN A 160 7.75 6.18 -9.04
N LYS A 161 7.48 5.30 -10.03
CA LYS A 161 6.16 4.71 -10.22
C LYS A 161 5.67 3.86 -9.04
N PHE A 162 6.54 3.41 -8.13
CA PHE A 162 6.11 2.70 -6.92
C PHE A 162 5.51 3.62 -5.85
N ASP A 163 5.78 4.93 -5.92
CA ASP A 163 5.25 5.93 -4.99
C ASP A 163 3.98 6.62 -5.54
N GLU A 164 3.68 6.45 -6.82
CA GLU A 164 2.46 6.94 -7.45
C GLU A 164 1.30 6.01 -7.08
N VAL A 165 0.36 6.50 -6.27
CA VAL A 165 -0.91 5.84 -5.92
C VAL A 165 -2.03 6.47 -6.72
#